data_AF-A0A5C7JC06-F1
#
_entry.id   AF-A0A5C7JC06-F1
#
_cell.length_a   1.000
_cell.length_b   1.000
_cell.length_c   1.000
_cell.angle_alpha   90.00
_cell.angle_beta   90.00
_cell.angle_gamma   90.00
#
_symmetry.space_group_name_H-M   'P 1'
#
loop_
_entity.id
_entity.type
_entity.pdbx_description
1 polymer ?
#
loop_
_entity_poly.entity_id
_entity_poly.type
_entity_poly.pdbx_seq_one_letter_code
_entity_poly.pdbx_strand_id
1 'polypeptide(L)'
;MKEQIENAIELIKKQKFDGCITGSCLLDYFEGQDIDIFCYNENSFTKIINFFHYNPLFLILDKLEQYKFDEYIDKGKSSLDRLNLISIKFKYNLCIDINVIYKKYQKDVFGVISNFDFDIVACGYDIQTGKTLSLRETTGKECTWNKWNPFYSNLDVWNVRRLLRQFDRVIKYTNRGYNMASVVDKYIEMTESIIEMDNIYKTERGNKYYNDTKEQFKILLKILQVWKKDQTISDKELEILRGLI
;
A
#
# COMPACT_ATOMS: atom_id res chain seq x y z
N MET A 1 16.22 -16.74 -6.43
CA MET A 1 15.09 -15.81 -6.19
C MET A 1 15.33 -14.45 -6.84
N LYS A 2 16.40 -13.73 -6.47
CA LYS A 2 16.80 -12.44 -7.09
C LYS A 2 16.76 -12.45 -8.62
N GLU A 3 17.43 -13.41 -9.24
CA GLU A 3 17.46 -13.55 -10.71
C GLU A 3 16.05 -13.73 -11.32
N GLN A 4 15.13 -14.43 -10.63
CA GLN A 4 13.76 -14.61 -11.12
C GLN A 4 12.95 -13.31 -11.06
N ILE A 5 13.15 -12.50 -10.00
CA ILE A 5 12.55 -11.17 -9.87
C ILE A 5 13.10 -10.25 -10.97
N GLU A 6 14.42 -10.24 -11.17
CA GLU A 6 15.07 -9.43 -12.21
C GLU A 6 14.58 -9.84 -13.61
N ASN A 7 14.50 -11.14 -13.90
CA ASN A 7 13.97 -11.64 -15.17
C ASN A 7 12.52 -11.21 -15.41
N ALA A 8 11.67 -11.28 -14.37
CA ALA A 8 10.28 -10.82 -14.46
C ALA A 8 10.22 -9.31 -14.72
N ILE A 9 10.96 -8.51 -13.96
CA ILE A 9 11.05 -7.05 -14.13
C ILE A 9 11.49 -6.70 -15.54
N GLU A 10 12.56 -7.30 -16.06
CA GLU A 10 13.08 -7.01 -17.40
C GLU A 10 12.10 -7.44 -18.49
N LEU A 11 11.35 -8.52 -18.30
CA LEU A 11 10.30 -8.94 -19.22
C LEU A 11 9.14 -7.93 -19.25
N ILE A 12 8.75 -7.39 -18.09
CA ILE A 12 7.71 -6.37 -17.94
C ILE A 12 8.15 -5.04 -18.56
N LYS A 13 9.38 -4.60 -18.29
CA LYS A 13 9.93 -3.34 -18.84
C LYS A 13 9.99 -3.31 -20.36
N LYS A 14 10.10 -4.48 -21.01
CA LYS A 14 10.03 -4.59 -22.48
C LYS A 14 8.63 -4.35 -23.04
N GLN A 15 7.60 -4.42 -22.21
CA GLN A 15 6.23 -4.14 -22.62
C GLN A 15 6.01 -2.63 -22.70
N LYS A 16 5.46 -2.16 -23.82
CA LYS A 16 5.16 -0.73 -24.02
C LYS A 16 3.76 -0.41 -23.51
N PHE A 17 3.61 0.05 -22.27
CA PHE A 17 2.34 0.50 -21.71
C PHE A 17 2.53 1.68 -20.74
N ASP A 18 1.45 2.41 -20.48
CA ASP A 18 1.45 3.53 -19.55
C ASP A 18 1.27 2.99 -18.12
N GLY A 19 2.37 2.92 -17.37
CA GLY A 19 2.39 2.44 -16.00
C GLY A 19 3.78 2.47 -15.38
N CYS A 20 3.87 2.03 -14.13
CA CYS A 20 5.13 1.90 -13.41
C CYS A 20 5.25 0.59 -12.65
N ILE A 21 6.49 0.15 -12.40
CA ILE A 21 6.83 -0.85 -11.38
C ILE A 21 7.18 -0.11 -10.10
N THR A 22 6.70 -0.57 -8.95
CA THR A 22 6.90 0.09 -7.67
C THR A 22 6.84 -0.92 -6.51
N GLY A 23 6.86 -0.42 -5.28
CA GLY A 23 6.75 -1.24 -4.08
C GLY A 23 8.08 -1.84 -3.66
N SER A 24 8.01 -2.94 -2.93
CA SER A 24 9.20 -3.46 -2.24
C SER A 24 10.23 -4.08 -3.16
N CYS A 25 9.87 -4.48 -4.40
CA CYS A 25 10.81 -5.04 -5.39
C CYS A 25 11.89 -4.07 -5.89
N LEU A 26 11.76 -2.78 -5.59
CA LEU A 26 12.78 -1.78 -5.87
C LEU A 26 13.75 -1.56 -4.70
N LEU A 27 13.61 -2.32 -3.62
CA LEU A 27 14.51 -2.32 -2.47
C LEU A 27 15.55 -3.43 -2.61
N ASP A 28 16.72 -3.25 -1.99
CA ASP A 28 17.78 -4.27 -1.84
C ASP A 28 17.43 -5.35 -0.82
N TYR A 29 16.22 -5.89 -0.93
CA TYR A 29 15.69 -7.05 -0.20
C TYR A 29 15.22 -8.05 -1.27
N PHE A 30 15.08 -9.36 -0.99
CA PHE A 30 14.71 -10.33 -2.03
C PHE A 30 13.81 -11.47 -1.54
N GLU A 31 13.64 -11.64 -0.23
CA GLU A 31 12.87 -12.74 0.32
C GLU A 31 11.38 -12.39 0.40
N GLY A 32 10.52 -13.15 -0.29
CA GLY A 32 9.08 -12.92 -0.27
C GLY A 32 8.64 -11.56 -0.86
N GLN A 33 9.40 -11.02 -1.81
CA GLN A 33 9.01 -9.83 -2.56
C GLN A 33 8.02 -10.16 -3.68
N ASP A 34 7.02 -9.31 -3.79
CA ASP A 34 6.11 -9.18 -4.91
C ASP A 34 6.52 -8.03 -5.82
N ILE A 35 6.10 -8.10 -7.08
CA ILE A 35 6.26 -7.01 -8.05
C ILE A 35 4.91 -6.32 -8.19
N ASP A 36 4.84 -5.04 -7.82
CA ASP A 36 3.64 -4.23 -8.01
C ASP A 36 3.74 -3.42 -9.29
N ILE A 37 2.78 -3.62 -10.20
CA ILE A 37 2.64 -2.90 -11.47
C ILE A 37 1.39 -2.04 -11.37
N PHE A 38 1.55 -0.73 -11.52
CA PHE A 38 0.43 0.21 -11.59
C PHE A 38 0.26 0.72 -13.01
N CYS A 39 -0.89 0.49 -13.61
CA CYS A 39 -1.29 1.02 -14.90
C CYS A 39 -2.00 2.36 -14.73
N TYR A 40 -1.72 3.33 -15.60
CA TYR A 40 -2.29 4.70 -15.50
C TYR A 40 -3.66 4.83 -16.17
N ASN A 41 -4.00 3.86 -17.02
CA ASN A 41 -5.27 3.80 -17.72
C ASN A 41 -5.69 2.34 -17.95
N GLU A 42 -6.98 2.16 -18.22
CA GLU A 42 -7.59 0.85 -18.40
C GLU A 42 -7.01 0.12 -19.61
N ASN A 43 -6.73 0.81 -20.71
CA ASN A 43 -6.12 0.21 -21.91
C ASN A 43 -4.74 -0.43 -21.59
N SER A 44 -3.90 0.26 -20.83
CA SER A 44 -2.62 -0.26 -20.36
C SER A 44 -2.79 -1.47 -19.43
N PHE A 45 -3.82 -1.44 -18.58
CA PHE A 45 -4.18 -2.57 -17.72
C PHE A 45 -4.60 -3.79 -18.55
N THR A 46 -5.56 -3.64 -19.46
CA THR A 46 -6.00 -4.71 -20.38
C THR A 46 -4.83 -5.26 -21.19
N LYS A 47 -3.94 -4.39 -21.69
CA LYS A 47 -2.78 -4.78 -22.48
C LYS A 47 -1.83 -5.69 -21.70
N ILE A 48 -1.46 -5.32 -20.48
CA ILE A 48 -0.47 -6.08 -19.71
C ILE A 48 -1.04 -7.41 -19.18
N ILE A 49 -2.32 -7.43 -18.74
CA ILE A 49 -2.94 -8.68 -18.28
C ILE A 49 -3.15 -9.67 -19.43
N ASN A 50 -3.45 -9.19 -20.65
CA ASN A 50 -3.52 -10.05 -21.83
C ASN A 50 -2.14 -10.61 -22.19
N PHE A 51 -1.10 -9.79 -22.11
CA PHE A 51 0.27 -10.27 -22.29
C PHE A 51 0.62 -11.37 -21.28
N PHE A 52 0.25 -11.22 -20.01
CA PHE A 52 0.45 -12.28 -19.00
C PHE A 52 -0.38 -13.51 -19.30
N HIS A 53 -1.67 -13.38 -19.62
CA HIS A 53 -2.56 -14.50 -19.88
C HIS A 53 -2.07 -15.43 -21.01
N TYR A 54 -1.53 -14.85 -22.10
CA TYR A 54 -1.02 -15.61 -23.23
C TYR A 54 0.45 -16.02 -23.11
N ASN A 55 1.13 -15.66 -22.02
CA ASN A 55 2.52 -16.03 -21.77
C ASN A 55 2.59 -17.17 -20.74
N PRO A 56 3.11 -18.35 -21.10
CA PRO A 56 3.10 -19.52 -20.22
C PRO A 56 3.93 -19.36 -18.93
N LEU A 57 4.77 -18.32 -18.84
CA LEU A 57 5.50 -18.00 -17.62
C LEU A 57 4.62 -17.37 -16.54
N PHE A 58 3.45 -16.84 -16.89
CA PHE A 58 2.55 -16.19 -15.94
C PHE A 58 1.29 -17.03 -15.77
N LEU A 59 0.98 -17.36 -14.52
CA LEU A 59 -0.16 -18.20 -14.18
C LEU A 59 -1.01 -17.54 -13.10
N ILE A 60 -2.32 -17.68 -13.19
CA ILE A 60 -3.22 -17.32 -12.09
C ILE A 60 -3.50 -18.60 -11.32
N LEU A 61 -2.91 -18.74 -10.13
CA LEU A 61 -3.05 -19.96 -9.32
C LEU A 61 -4.18 -19.86 -8.29
N ASP A 62 -4.54 -18.65 -7.89
CA ASP A 62 -5.58 -18.40 -6.91
C ASP A 62 -6.96 -18.31 -7.59
N LYS A 63 -7.95 -19.03 -7.05
CA LYS A 63 -9.31 -19.09 -7.63
C LYS A 63 -10.02 -17.75 -7.59
N LEU A 64 -9.79 -16.93 -6.57
CA LEU A 64 -10.38 -15.60 -6.47
C LEU A 64 -9.74 -14.65 -7.49
N GLU A 65 -8.43 -14.74 -7.69
CA GLU A 65 -7.74 -13.97 -8.73
C GLU A 65 -8.18 -14.39 -10.14
N GLN A 66 -8.41 -15.70 -10.37
CA GLN A 66 -8.97 -16.19 -11.63
C GLN A 66 -10.38 -15.64 -11.85
N TYR A 67 -11.24 -15.65 -10.81
CA TYR A 67 -12.56 -15.05 -10.89
C TYR A 67 -12.50 -13.55 -11.23
N LYS A 68 -11.59 -12.77 -10.62
CA LYS A 68 -11.41 -11.35 -10.94
C LYS A 68 -10.99 -11.15 -12.40
N PHE A 69 -10.10 -12.00 -12.91
CA PHE A 69 -9.65 -11.96 -14.29
C PHE A 69 -10.80 -12.26 -15.26
N ASP A 70 -11.54 -13.36 -15.04
CA ASP A 70 -12.67 -13.76 -15.89
C ASP A 70 -13.79 -12.70 -15.86
N GLU A 71 -14.11 -12.16 -14.68
CA GLU A 71 -15.10 -11.08 -14.54
C GLU A 71 -14.71 -9.83 -15.35
N TYR A 72 -13.42 -9.48 -15.33
CA TYR A 72 -12.92 -8.34 -16.08
C TYR A 72 -12.92 -8.59 -17.59
N ILE A 73 -12.38 -9.72 -18.04
CA ILE A 73 -12.27 -10.05 -19.47
C ILE A 73 -13.64 -10.29 -20.11
N ASP A 74 -14.52 -11.07 -19.46
CA ASP A 74 -15.78 -11.48 -20.08
C ASP A 74 -16.88 -10.43 -19.96
N LYS A 75 -16.90 -9.69 -18.84
CA LYS A 75 -18.01 -8.78 -18.50
C LYS A 75 -17.63 -7.31 -18.54
N GLY A 76 -16.34 -6.98 -18.68
CA GLY A 76 -15.86 -5.60 -18.59
C GLY A 76 -16.17 -4.96 -17.24
N LYS A 77 -16.16 -5.76 -16.16
CA LYS A 77 -16.50 -5.33 -14.80
C LYS A 77 -15.40 -5.70 -13.81
N SER A 78 -15.32 -4.97 -12.72
CA SER A 78 -14.53 -5.37 -11.56
C SER A 78 -15.40 -5.34 -10.31
N SER A 79 -15.39 -6.42 -9.55
CA SER A 79 -15.93 -6.46 -8.18
C SER A 79 -15.39 -5.36 -7.26
N LEU A 80 -14.25 -4.75 -7.61
CA LEU A 80 -13.62 -3.62 -6.90
C LEU A 80 -13.91 -2.25 -7.55
N ASP A 81 -14.79 -2.16 -8.55
CA ASP A 81 -15.13 -0.89 -9.24
C ASP A 81 -15.64 0.20 -8.28
N ARG A 82 -16.36 -0.19 -7.21
CA ARG A 82 -16.81 0.74 -6.17
C ARG A 82 -15.66 1.43 -5.43
N LEU A 83 -14.48 0.83 -5.43
CA LEU A 83 -13.26 1.38 -4.86
C LEU A 83 -12.39 2.09 -5.91
N ASN A 84 -12.88 2.25 -7.14
CA ASN A 84 -12.13 2.78 -8.29
C ASN A 84 -10.80 2.05 -8.52
N LEU A 85 -10.80 0.74 -8.27
CA LEU A 85 -9.63 -0.13 -8.27
C LEU A 85 -9.95 -1.41 -9.06
N ILE A 86 -9.00 -1.84 -9.87
CA ILE A 86 -8.98 -3.18 -10.45
C ILE A 86 -7.59 -3.76 -10.15
N SER A 87 -7.55 -5.00 -9.69
CA SER A 87 -6.28 -5.66 -9.40
C SER A 87 -6.39 -7.15 -9.70
N ILE A 88 -5.39 -7.70 -10.39
CA ILE A 88 -5.29 -9.13 -10.68
C ILE A 88 -3.87 -9.57 -10.34
N LYS A 89 -3.75 -10.61 -9.51
CA LYS A 89 -2.46 -11.20 -9.15
C LYS A 89 -2.15 -12.39 -10.05
N PHE A 90 -0.94 -12.37 -10.60
CA PHE A 90 -0.32 -13.48 -11.33
C PHE A 90 0.84 -14.05 -10.52
N LYS A 91 1.25 -15.26 -10.87
CA LYS A 91 2.49 -15.88 -10.41
C LYS A 91 3.41 -16.10 -11.60
N TYR A 92 4.57 -15.44 -11.59
CA TYR A 92 5.61 -15.65 -12.58
C TYR A 92 6.50 -16.84 -12.19
N ASN A 93 6.69 -17.74 -13.14
CA ASN A 93 7.51 -18.96 -13.03
C ASN A 93 7.26 -19.73 -11.71
N LEU A 94 5.99 -19.80 -11.29
CA LEU A 94 5.54 -20.45 -10.05
C LEU A 94 6.18 -19.95 -8.74
N CYS A 95 6.91 -18.83 -8.74
CA CYS A 95 7.65 -18.37 -7.56
C CYS A 95 7.47 -16.89 -7.20
N ILE A 96 7.21 -16.00 -8.17
CA ILE A 96 7.11 -14.56 -7.91
C ILE A 96 5.66 -14.11 -8.05
N ASP A 97 5.10 -13.52 -6.99
CA ASP A 97 3.79 -12.87 -7.08
C ASP A 97 3.92 -11.52 -7.81
N ILE A 98 3.02 -11.27 -8.75
CA ILE A 98 2.96 -10.03 -9.52
C ILE A 98 1.55 -9.47 -9.43
N ASN A 99 1.42 -8.30 -8.81
CA ASN A 99 0.15 -7.59 -8.71
C ASN A 99 0.05 -6.59 -9.86
N VAL A 100 -0.90 -6.79 -10.76
CA VAL A 100 -1.24 -5.77 -11.75
C VAL A 100 -2.41 -4.95 -11.21
N ILE A 101 -2.25 -3.64 -11.16
CA ILE A 101 -3.19 -2.74 -10.48
C ILE A 101 -3.55 -1.59 -11.42
N TYR A 102 -4.85 -1.29 -11.54
CA TYR A 102 -5.36 -0.07 -12.13
C TYR A 102 -6.18 0.70 -11.11
N LYS A 103 -5.78 1.94 -10.82
CA LYS A 103 -6.51 2.85 -9.94
C LYS A 103 -6.92 4.09 -10.73
N LYS A 104 -8.23 4.34 -10.85
CA LYS A 104 -8.83 5.23 -11.86
C LYS A 104 -8.23 6.65 -11.95
N TYR A 105 -7.73 7.18 -10.84
CA TYR A 105 -7.24 8.56 -10.70
C TYR A 105 -5.72 8.72 -10.67
N GLN A 106 -4.95 7.63 -10.72
CA GLN A 106 -3.49 7.70 -10.74
C GLN A 106 -3.03 7.68 -12.21
N LYS A 107 -2.55 8.82 -12.71
CA LYS A 107 -2.27 9.02 -14.14
C LYS A 107 -0.80 8.99 -14.50
N ASP A 108 0.08 8.99 -13.50
CA ASP A 108 1.53 8.98 -13.67
C ASP A 108 2.19 8.34 -12.45
N VAL A 109 3.50 8.14 -12.54
CA VAL A 109 4.32 7.54 -11.49
C VAL A 109 4.24 8.34 -10.19
N PHE A 110 4.19 9.67 -10.27
CA PHE A 110 4.11 10.54 -9.08
C PHE A 110 2.81 10.32 -8.32
N GLY A 111 1.67 10.30 -9.01
CA GLY A 111 0.37 10.00 -8.41
C GLY A 111 0.37 8.65 -7.70
N VAL A 112 0.93 7.62 -8.33
CA VAL A 112 1.04 6.28 -7.71
C VAL A 112 1.85 6.33 -6.43
N ILE A 113 3.11 6.77 -6.49
CA ILE A 113 4.04 6.65 -5.36
C ILE A 113 3.79 7.69 -4.26
N SER A 114 3.17 8.83 -4.58
CA SER A 114 2.72 9.80 -3.58
C SER A 114 1.64 9.23 -2.67
N ASN A 115 0.89 8.20 -3.09
CA ASN A 115 -0.16 7.60 -2.26
C ASN A 115 0.35 6.55 -1.26
N PHE A 116 1.66 6.25 -1.24
CA PHE A 116 2.23 5.30 -0.31
C PHE A 116 2.43 5.90 1.08
N ASP A 117 2.36 5.07 2.12
CA ASP A 117 2.39 5.55 3.50
C ASP A 117 3.81 5.91 3.96
N PHE A 118 4.82 5.19 3.46
CA PHE A 118 6.23 5.34 3.83
C PHE A 118 7.06 5.80 2.65
N ASP A 119 8.06 6.63 2.92
CA ASP A 119 8.94 7.18 1.90
C ASP A 119 9.83 6.10 1.25
N ILE A 120 10.21 5.06 2.00
CA ILE A 120 11.10 4.01 1.53
C ILE A 120 10.55 3.24 0.32
N VAL A 121 9.24 3.00 0.27
CA VAL A 121 8.59 2.34 -0.87
C VAL A 121 8.11 3.32 -1.93
N ALA A 122 8.21 4.63 -1.68
CA ALA A 122 7.77 5.69 -2.59
C ALA A 122 8.76 5.90 -3.74
N CYS A 123 9.12 4.82 -4.41
CA CYS A 123 9.97 4.77 -5.58
C CYS A 123 9.23 4.04 -6.70
N GLY A 124 9.31 4.54 -7.93
CA GLY A 124 8.64 3.96 -9.08
C GLY A 124 9.50 4.06 -10.33
N TYR A 125 9.60 2.95 -11.07
CA TYR A 125 10.17 2.91 -12.41
C TYR A 125 9.06 3.09 -13.43
N ASP A 126 9.04 4.22 -14.13
CA ASP A 126 8.06 4.50 -15.17
C ASP A 126 8.40 3.73 -16.46
N ILE A 127 7.47 2.89 -16.91
CA ILE A 127 7.68 1.96 -18.03
C ILE A 127 7.82 2.70 -19.36
N GLN A 128 7.06 3.78 -19.54
CA GLN A 128 7.02 4.51 -20.80
C GLN A 128 8.29 5.32 -21.03
N THR A 129 8.77 6.01 -20.00
CA THR A 129 9.94 6.89 -20.08
C THR A 129 11.24 6.17 -19.74
N GLY A 130 11.17 5.01 -19.06
CA GLY A 130 12.30 4.26 -18.56
C GLY A 130 13.03 4.94 -17.40
N LYS A 131 12.43 5.97 -16.80
CA LYS A 131 13.02 6.76 -15.70
C LYS A 131 12.50 6.29 -14.36
N THR A 132 13.36 6.35 -13.34
CA THR A 132 12.99 6.13 -11.96
C THR A 132 12.67 7.46 -11.28
N LEU A 133 11.53 7.54 -10.60
CA LEU A 133 11.18 8.62 -9.69
C LEU A 133 11.22 8.09 -8.25
N SER A 134 11.86 8.82 -7.36
CA SER A 134 11.87 8.53 -5.92
C SER A 134 11.39 9.76 -5.15
N LEU A 135 10.40 9.57 -4.29
CA LEU A 135 9.94 10.57 -3.31
C LEU A 135 10.57 10.35 -1.93
N ARG A 136 11.48 9.38 -1.82
CA ARG A 136 12.21 9.08 -0.58
C ARG A 136 13.09 10.26 -0.19
N GLU A 137 12.99 10.69 1.07
CA GLU A 137 13.84 11.74 1.63
C GLU A 137 14.97 11.16 2.50
N THR A 138 14.75 9.94 3.00
CA THR A 138 15.71 9.23 3.84
C THR A 138 16.75 8.45 3.03
N THR A 139 17.83 8.04 3.69
CA THR A 139 18.88 7.18 3.12
C THR A 139 19.12 5.95 4.00
N GLY A 140 19.72 4.92 3.41
CA GLY A 140 20.07 3.69 4.13
C GLY A 140 18.84 2.96 4.69
N LYS A 141 18.84 2.70 6.00
CA LYS A 141 17.79 1.97 6.71
C LYS A 141 16.78 2.87 7.42
N GLU A 142 16.99 4.19 7.39
CA GLU A 142 16.03 5.14 7.94
C GLU A 142 14.79 5.20 7.06
N CYS A 143 13.62 5.28 7.70
CA CYS A 143 12.33 5.44 7.04
C CYS A 143 11.54 6.56 7.71
N THR A 144 10.81 7.31 6.90
CA THR A 144 9.85 8.30 7.39
C THR A 144 8.53 8.16 6.66
N TRP A 145 7.53 8.90 7.10
CA TRP A 145 6.24 8.94 6.43
C TRP A 145 6.37 9.69 5.11
N ASN A 146 5.61 9.26 4.10
CA ASN A 146 5.66 9.91 2.79
C ASN A 146 4.99 11.28 2.84
N LYS A 147 5.77 12.36 2.76
CA LYS A 147 5.24 13.74 2.85
C LYS A 147 4.31 14.13 1.70
N TRP A 148 4.42 13.42 0.58
CA TRP A 148 3.57 13.64 -0.58
C TRP A 148 2.22 12.94 -0.47
N ASN A 149 2.02 12.11 0.55
CA ASN A 149 0.76 11.42 0.75
C ASN A 149 -0.27 12.37 1.36
N PRO A 150 -1.35 12.71 0.62
CA PRO A 150 -2.30 13.74 1.03
C PRO A 150 -3.06 13.37 2.31
N PHE A 151 -3.10 12.08 2.68
CA PHE A 151 -3.74 11.64 3.93
C PHE A 151 -3.01 12.15 5.18
N TYR A 152 -1.71 12.47 5.10
CA TYR A 152 -0.99 13.11 6.21
C TYR A 152 -1.25 14.62 6.30
N SER A 153 -1.71 15.26 5.23
CA SER A 153 -1.98 16.70 5.18
C SER A 153 -3.39 17.07 5.65
N ASN A 154 -4.35 16.13 5.57
CA ASN A 154 -5.74 16.34 5.97
C ASN A 154 -6.10 15.44 7.16
N LEU A 155 -5.83 15.91 8.37
CA LEU A 155 -6.01 15.15 9.61
C LEU A 155 -7.48 15.14 10.04
N ASP A 156 -8.23 14.19 9.49
CA ASP A 156 -9.55 13.82 9.97
C ASP A 156 -9.55 12.37 10.51
N VAL A 157 -10.58 12.00 11.28
CA VAL A 157 -10.70 10.68 11.90
C VAL A 157 -10.57 9.54 10.88
N TRP A 158 -11.09 9.71 9.67
CA TRP A 158 -11.09 8.67 8.63
C TRP A 158 -9.71 8.49 8.02
N ASN A 159 -9.01 9.59 7.71
CA ASN A 159 -7.67 9.57 7.16
C ASN A 159 -6.67 9.00 8.17
N VAL A 160 -6.79 9.38 9.45
CA VAL A 160 -5.93 8.83 10.49
C VAL A 160 -6.18 7.33 10.68
N ARG A 161 -7.44 6.87 10.77
CA ARG A 161 -7.76 5.42 10.80
C ARG A 161 -7.19 4.69 9.57
N ARG A 162 -7.32 5.29 8.39
CA ARG A 162 -6.77 4.72 7.14
C ARG A 162 -5.26 4.52 7.23
N LEU A 163 -4.52 5.50 7.74
CA LEU A 163 -3.07 5.42 7.90
C LEU A 163 -2.69 4.39 8.98
N LEU A 164 -3.39 4.40 10.12
CA LEU A 164 -3.14 3.45 11.21
C LEU A 164 -3.41 2.00 10.82
N ARG A 165 -4.33 1.72 9.87
CA ARG A 165 -4.51 0.37 9.28
C ARG A 165 -3.25 -0.23 8.69
N GLN A 166 -2.27 0.61 8.38
CA GLN A 166 -1.01 0.19 7.77
C GLN A 166 0.07 -0.07 8.82
N PHE A 167 -0.25 -0.04 10.12
CA PHE A 167 0.71 -0.30 11.20
C PHE A 167 1.36 -1.69 11.12
N ASP A 168 0.66 -2.71 10.61
CA ASP A 168 1.25 -4.02 10.31
C ASP A 168 2.49 -3.91 9.41
N ARG A 169 2.52 -2.92 8.52
CA ARG A 169 3.68 -2.65 7.67
C ARG A 169 4.84 -2.07 8.47
N VAL A 170 4.59 -1.25 9.50
CA VAL A 170 5.65 -0.76 10.42
C VAL A 170 6.39 -1.96 11.02
N ILE A 171 5.65 -2.92 11.58
CA ILE A 171 6.22 -4.13 12.16
C ILE A 171 6.99 -4.94 11.10
N LYS A 172 6.38 -5.13 9.92
CA LYS A 172 7.02 -5.84 8.79
C LYS A 172 8.36 -5.20 8.40
N TYR A 173 8.45 -3.88 8.28
CA TYR A 173 9.68 -3.19 7.89
C TYR A 173 10.71 -3.14 9.02
N THR A 174 10.28 -3.02 10.28
CA THR A 174 11.18 -3.18 11.44
C THR A 174 11.83 -4.56 11.47
N ASN A 175 11.07 -5.63 11.22
CA ASN A 175 11.60 -7.00 11.14
C ASN A 175 12.57 -7.19 9.95
N ARG A 176 12.47 -6.36 8.91
CA ARG A 176 13.42 -6.30 7.79
C ARG A 176 14.66 -5.44 8.11
N GLY A 177 14.74 -4.90 9.33
CA GLY A 177 15.87 -4.11 9.82
C GLY A 177 15.81 -2.63 9.46
N TYR A 178 14.63 -2.09 9.11
CA TYR A 178 14.43 -0.66 8.88
C TYR A 178 14.05 0.07 10.17
N ASN A 179 14.54 1.31 10.32
CA ASN A 179 14.16 2.18 11.42
C ASN A 179 12.86 2.92 11.08
N MET A 180 11.78 2.55 11.78
CA MET A 180 10.44 3.11 11.56
C MET A 180 10.04 4.14 12.63
N ALA A 181 10.95 4.55 13.51
CA ALA A 181 10.64 5.42 14.65
C ALA A 181 9.95 6.73 14.22
N SER A 182 10.45 7.37 13.16
CA SER A 182 9.88 8.62 12.62
C SER A 182 8.43 8.44 12.11
N VAL A 183 8.10 7.29 11.55
CA VAL A 183 6.73 6.97 11.11
C VAL A 183 5.80 6.84 12.32
N VAL A 184 6.26 6.14 13.37
CA VAL A 184 5.47 5.95 14.59
C VAL A 184 5.28 7.24 15.35
N ASP A 185 6.29 8.11 15.38
CA ASP A 185 6.15 9.47 15.92
C ASP A 185 5.03 10.23 15.22
N LYS A 186 4.96 10.15 13.89
CA LYS A 186 3.88 10.79 13.14
C LYS A 186 2.52 10.17 13.45
N TYR A 187 2.44 8.86 13.61
CA TYR A 187 1.20 8.17 14.00
C TYR A 187 0.71 8.59 15.39
N ILE A 188 1.62 8.73 16.34
CA ILE A 188 1.34 9.25 17.69
C ILE A 188 0.81 10.69 17.61
N GLU A 189 1.54 11.57 16.92
CA GLU A 189 1.16 12.99 16.72
C GLU A 189 -0.26 13.14 16.14
N MET A 190 -0.58 12.37 15.10
CA MET A 190 -1.91 12.39 14.48
C MET A 190 -2.99 11.83 15.43
N THR A 191 -2.67 10.80 16.19
CA THR A 191 -3.60 10.19 17.16
C THR A 191 -3.91 11.14 18.29
N GLU A 192 -2.90 11.83 18.84
CA GLU A 192 -3.04 12.87 19.85
C GLU A 192 -3.91 14.02 19.32
N SER A 193 -3.67 14.47 18.09
CA SER A 193 -4.48 15.52 17.45
C SER A 193 -5.98 15.16 17.41
N ILE A 194 -6.33 13.91 17.11
CA ILE A 194 -7.73 13.45 17.13
C ILE A 194 -8.31 13.39 18.55
N ILE A 195 -7.50 13.01 19.56
CA ILE A 195 -7.91 12.99 20.96
C ILE A 195 -8.14 14.40 21.51
N GLU A 196 -7.43 15.39 20.98
CA GLU A 196 -7.58 16.80 21.39
C GLU A 196 -8.73 17.51 20.68
N MET A 197 -9.19 17.02 19.51
CA MET A 197 -10.30 17.62 18.76
C MET A 197 -11.55 17.83 19.63
N ASP A 198 -12.15 19.01 19.52
CA ASP A 198 -13.41 19.35 20.18
C ASP A 198 -14.60 18.63 19.58
N ASN A 199 -15.63 18.44 20.40
CA ASN A 199 -16.87 17.84 19.95
C ASN A 199 -17.69 18.85 19.13
N ILE A 200 -17.82 18.60 17.84
CA ILE A 200 -18.63 19.41 16.93
C ILE A 200 -20.07 18.91 16.77
N TYR A 201 -20.40 17.75 17.34
CA TYR A 201 -21.73 17.16 17.19
C TYR A 201 -22.72 17.78 18.18
N LYS A 202 -23.94 18.04 17.70
CA LYS A 202 -25.04 18.59 18.50
C LYS A 202 -26.09 17.56 18.91
N THR A 203 -25.99 16.34 18.38
CA THR A 203 -26.96 15.27 18.63
C THR A 203 -26.41 14.27 19.63
N GLU A 204 -27.29 13.63 20.40
CA GLU A 204 -26.92 12.57 21.35
C GLU A 204 -26.15 11.43 20.65
N ARG A 205 -26.61 11.01 19.47
CA ARG A 205 -25.94 10.01 18.65
C ARG A 205 -24.52 10.45 18.25
N GLY A 206 -24.36 11.71 17.85
CA GLY A 206 -23.05 12.25 17.49
C GLY A 206 -22.11 12.38 18.68
N ASN A 207 -22.62 12.79 19.84
CA ASN A 207 -21.86 12.82 21.09
C ASN A 207 -21.36 11.44 21.49
N LYS A 208 -22.22 10.42 21.39
CA LYS A 208 -21.83 9.03 21.64
C LYS A 208 -20.72 8.59 20.68
N TYR A 209 -20.90 8.81 19.37
CA TYR A 209 -19.89 8.47 18.36
C TYR A 209 -18.53 9.16 18.62
N TYR A 210 -18.56 10.43 19.02
CA TYR A 210 -17.37 11.20 19.37
C TYR A 210 -16.64 10.62 20.59
N ASN A 211 -17.38 10.34 21.67
CA ASN A 211 -16.80 9.75 22.89
C ASN A 211 -16.22 8.37 22.61
N ASP A 212 -16.97 7.51 21.90
CA ASP A 212 -16.50 6.19 21.50
C ASP A 212 -15.21 6.29 20.66
N THR A 213 -15.17 7.23 19.70
CA THR A 213 -13.98 7.48 18.88
C THR A 213 -12.78 7.91 19.75
N LYS A 214 -12.96 8.84 20.70
CA LYS A 214 -11.87 9.27 21.58
C LYS A 214 -11.32 8.12 22.41
N GLU A 215 -12.17 7.29 22.98
CA GLU A 215 -11.72 6.13 23.76
C GLU A 215 -10.96 5.12 22.88
N GLN A 216 -11.42 4.86 21.66
CA GLN A 216 -10.70 4.01 20.71
C GLN A 216 -9.31 4.57 20.38
N PHE A 217 -9.20 5.87 20.12
CA PHE A 217 -7.92 6.52 19.82
C PHE A 217 -6.98 6.54 21.03
N LYS A 218 -7.48 6.66 22.27
CA LYS A 218 -6.66 6.52 23.48
C LYS A 218 -6.06 5.11 23.62
N ILE A 219 -6.80 4.07 23.24
CA ILE A 219 -6.28 2.70 23.21
C ILE A 219 -5.18 2.58 22.15
N LEU A 220 -5.43 3.08 20.94
CA LEU A 220 -4.45 3.08 19.85
C LEU A 220 -3.17 3.83 20.24
N LEU A 221 -3.29 5.00 20.88
CA LEU A 221 -2.15 5.78 21.36
C LEU A 221 -1.26 4.96 22.30
N LYS A 222 -1.85 4.23 23.25
CA LYS A 222 -1.09 3.36 24.17
C LYS A 222 -0.35 2.26 23.42
N ILE A 223 -0.99 1.61 22.44
CA ILE A 223 -0.35 0.56 21.63
C ILE A 223 0.85 1.15 20.87
N LEU A 224 0.68 2.31 20.23
CA LEU A 224 1.77 2.99 19.50
C LEU A 224 2.94 3.38 20.42
N GLN A 225 2.64 3.90 21.61
CA GLN A 225 3.66 4.30 22.60
C GLN A 225 4.42 3.10 23.17
N VAL A 226 3.74 1.98 23.45
CA VAL A 226 4.39 0.73 23.88
C VAL A 226 5.29 0.21 22.76
N TRP A 227 4.78 0.12 21.53
CA TRP A 227 5.58 -0.34 20.41
C TRP A 227 6.80 0.56 20.17
N LYS A 228 6.66 1.89 20.27
CA LYS A 228 7.78 2.83 20.12
C LYS A 228 8.91 2.55 21.11
N LYS A 229 8.57 2.15 22.33
CA LYS A 229 9.54 1.85 23.40
C LYS A 229 10.17 0.48 23.22
N ASP A 230 9.35 -0.54 23.01
CA ASP A 230 9.76 -1.93 23.15
C ASP A 230 9.97 -2.61 21.79
N GLN A 231 9.63 -1.95 20.66
CA GLN A 231 9.64 -2.46 19.28
C GLN A 231 8.97 -3.83 19.11
N THR A 232 8.06 -4.15 20.02
CA THR A 232 7.36 -5.42 20.10
C THR A 232 5.87 -5.15 20.27
N ILE A 233 5.06 -6.08 19.78
CA ILE A 233 3.60 -6.06 19.93
C ILE A 233 3.15 -7.52 20.02
N SER A 234 2.23 -7.79 20.93
CA SER A 234 1.60 -9.11 21.03
C SER A 234 0.55 -9.31 19.93
N ASP A 235 0.29 -10.56 19.54
CA ASP A 235 -0.77 -10.87 18.58
C ASP A 235 -2.14 -10.31 19.01
N LYS A 236 -2.41 -10.32 20.31
CA LYS A 236 -3.63 -9.75 20.88
C LYS A 236 -3.71 -8.23 20.69
N GLU A 237 -2.61 -7.50 20.89
CA GLU A 237 -2.57 -6.05 20.64
C GLU A 237 -2.72 -5.74 19.15
N LEU A 238 -2.15 -6.59 18.28
CA LEU A 238 -2.31 -6.48 16.84
C LEU A 238 -3.75 -6.71 16.40
N GLU A 239 -4.43 -7.72 16.97
CA GLU A 239 -5.85 -7.97 16.74
C GLU A 239 -6.73 -6.82 17.24
N ILE A 240 -6.43 -6.27 18.43
CA ILE A 240 -7.12 -5.09 18.94
C ILE A 240 -6.91 -3.91 17.98
N LEU A 241 -5.68 -3.67 17.55
CA LEU A 241 -5.37 -2.61 16.60
C LEU A 241 -6.22 -2.79 15.33
N ARG A 242 -6.21 -3.99 14.71
CA ARG A 242 -7.02 -4.33 13.54
C ARG A 242 -8.53 -4.22 13.74
N GLY A 243 -9.03 -4.45 14.96
CA GLY A 243 -10.45 -4.34 15.29
C GLY A 243 -10.94 -2.90 15.50
N LEU A 244 -10.02 -1.97 15.79
CA LEU A 244 -10.33 -0.57 16.10
C LEU A 244 -10.30 0.36 14.87
N ILE A 245 -9.68 -0.09 13.76
CA ILE A 245 -9.36 0.73 12.57
C ILE A 245 -9.90 0.12 11.28
#